data_AF-A0A1E4PQY2-F1
#
_entry.id   AF-A0A1E4PQY2-F1
#
_cell.length_a   1.000
_cell.length_b   1.000
_cell.length_c   1.000
_cell.angle_alpha   90.00
_cell.angle_beta   90.00
_cell.angle_gamma   90.00
#
_symmetry.space_group_name_H-M   'P 1'
#
loop_
_entity.id
_entity.type
_entity.pdbx_description
1 polymer ?
#
loop_
_entity_poly.entity_id
_entity_poly.type
_entity_poly.pdbx_seq_one_letter_code
_entity_poly.pdbx_strand_id
1 'polypeptide(L)'
;MLSADPDGRIRVEPVKASGRRDGAPYTIDGAPLAQPLQLHWQPDYPASVPARSREALDACARQIAELLASGRHRIGDRVVQPGDIAVLLPGNQDITELRTRLQRLDVPCVGAGRSSVFALDVARELQILLYGIDHASDEGAVRAALATRLYGLGFRTLKALREQPEAWLDYEQQFQQWRARWQREGVLAVVRELIEQNCCRRRPSSCTAASSCWPGLPVSARARRPAATRRTSSSCASSPTRSACA
;
A
#
# COMPACT_ATOMS: atom_id res chain seq x y z
N MET A 1 17.34 -13.91 -14.90
CA MET A 1 17.33 -14.65 -16.17
C MET A 1 16.08 -15.52 -16.19
N LEU A 2 15.01 -15.04 -16.81
CA LEU A 2 13.92 -15.91 -17.23
C LEU A 2 14.47 -16.76 -18.38
N SER A 3 14.38 -18.07 -18.26
CA SER A 3 14.86 -19.04 -19.25
C SER A 3 14.22 -18.72 -20.60
N ALA A 4 15.02 -18.27 -21.56
CA ALA A 4 14.61 -18.12 -22.94
C ALA A 4 14.82 -19.48 -23.62
N ASP A 5 13.72 -20.17 -23.90
CA ASP A 5 13.68 -21.33 -24.79
C ASP A 5 14.27 -20.89 -26.16
N PRO A 6 15.27 -21.59 -26.72
CA PRO A 6 15.93 -21.19 -27.98
C PRO A 6 14.99 -21.09 -29.19
N ASP A 7 13.78 -21.68 -29.12
CA ASP A 7 12.75 -21.57 -30.17
C ASP A 7 11.77 -20.40 -29.99
N GLY A 8 11.88 -19.61 -28.91
CA GLY A 8 11.11 -18.38 -28.70
C GLY A 8 9.59 -18.55 -28.56
N ARG A 9 9.08 -19.78 -28.50
CA ARG A 9 7.64 -20.07 -28.38
C ARG A 9 7.22 -20.17 -26.92
N ILE A 10 6.31 -19.31 -26.49
CA ILE A 10 5.64 -19.43 -25.20
C ILE A 10 4.81 -20.72 -25.24
N ARG A 11 5.26 -21.79 -24.56
CA ARG A 11 4.47 -23.02 -24.38
C ARG A 11 3.37 -22.74 -23.36
N VAL A 12 2.12 -22.73 -23.83
CA VAL A 12 0.95 -22.62 -22.97
C VAL A 12 0.46 -24.04 -22.68
N GLU A 13 0.55 -24.45 -21.42
CA GLU A 13 0.01 -25.74 -21.00
C GLU A 13 -1.51 -25.63 -20.76
N PRO A 14 -2.30 -26.64 -21.17
CA PRO A 14 -3.73 -26.63 -20.91
C PRO A 14 -3.98 -26.74 -19.41
N VAL A 15 -4.72 -25.77 -18.86
CA VAL A 15 -5.11 -25.75 -17.46
C VAL A 15 -6.58 -26.15 -17.31
N LYS A 16 -6.88 -26.98 -16.30
CA LYS A 16 -8.27 -27.27 -15.92
C LYS A 16 -8.83 -26.08 -15.14
N ALA A 17 -10.05 -25.67 -15.48
CA ALA A 17 -10.75 -24.62 -14.73
C ALA A 17 -10.88 -25.01 -13.25
N SER A 18 -10.51 -24.09 -12.36
CA SER A 18 -10.72 -24.27 -10.93
C SER A 18 -12.14 -23.84 -10.60
N GLY A 19 -13.07 -24.79 -10.47
CA GLY A 19 -14.50 -24.52 -10.19
C GLY A 19 -14.80 -23.82 -8.84
N ARG A 20 -13.77 -23.26 -8.17
CA ARG A 20 -13.86 -22.56 -6.88
C ARG A 20 -14.79 -21.35 -6.90
N ARG A 21 -15.06 -20.76 -8.05
CA ARG A 21 -15.87 -19.53 -8.20
C ARG A 21 -17.14 -19.72 -9.03
N ASP A 22 -17.49 -20.95 -9.36
CA ASP A 22 -18.67 -21.25 -10.19
C ASP A 22 -19.99 -20.91 -9.47
N GLY A 23 -19.98 -20.88 -8.13
CA GLY A 23 -21.13 -20.46 -7.31
C GLY A 23 -21.42 -18.95 -7.29
N ALA A 24 -20.55 -18.12 -7.86
CA ALA A 24 -20.75 -16.66 -7.98
C ALA A 24 -20.35 -16.18 -9.38
N PRO A 25 -21.14 -16.54 -10.41
CA PRO A 25 -20.81 -16.22 -11.79
C PRO A 25 -20.86 -14.72 -12.04
N TYR A 26 -20.05 -14.26 -12.98
CA TYR A 26 -20.15 -12.89 -13.48
C TYR A 26 -21.30 -12.78 -14.48
N THR A 27 -22.26 -11.90 -14.20
CA THR A 27 -23.45 -11.70 -15.03
C THR A 27 -23.55 -10.26 -15.51
N ILE A 28 -24.05 -10.08 -16.72
CA ILE A 28 -24.43 -8.79 -17.29
C ILE A 28 -25.93 -8.87 -17.59
N ASP A 29 -26.73 -7.95 -17.06
CA ASP A 29 -28.18 -7.94 -17.24
C ASP A 29 -28.86 -9.28 -16.82
N GLY A 30 -28.30 -9.92 -15.78
CA GLY A 30 -28.78 -11.21 -15.26
C GLY A 30 -28.36 -12.44 -16.07
N ALA A 31 -27.74 -12.26 -17.25
CA ALA A 31 -27.21 -13.36 -18.04
C ALA A 31 -25.74 -13.64 -17.68
N PRO A 32 -25.35 -14.91 -17.42
CA PRO A 32 -23.96 -15.26 -17.16
C PRO A 32 -23.10 -15.02 -18.40
N LEU A 33 -21.96 -14.37 -18.23
CA LEU A 33 -21.06 -14.06 -19.34
C LEU A 33 -20.31 -15.31 -19.80
N ALA A 34 -20.69 -15.86 -20.96
CA ALA A 34 -20.04 -17.04 -21.54
C ALA A 34 -18.67 -16.74 -22.18
N GLN A 35 -18.43 -15.49 -22.59
CA GLN A 35 -17.20 -15.06 -23.28
C GLN A 35 -16.50 -13.95 -22.49
N PRO A 36 -15.65 -14.29 -21.51
CA PRO A 36 -15.04 -13.32 -20.62
C PRO A 36 -13.94 -12.49 -21.29
N LEU A 37 -13.27 -13.03 -22.32
CA LEU A 37 -12.25 -12.30 -23.07
C LEU A 37 -12.91 -11.37 -24.07
N GLN A 38 -12.78 -10.07 -23.83
CA GLN A 38 -13.24 -9.02 -24.73
C GLN A 38 -12.02 -8.29 -25.29
N LEU A 39 -11.96 -8.14 -26.61
CA LEU A 39 -10.90 -7.40 -27.30
C LEU A 39 -11.49 -6.10 -27.85
N HIS A 40 -10.94 -4.99 -27.38
CA HIS A 40 -11.31 -3.67 -27.87
C HIS A 40 -10.27 -3.22 -28.89
N TRP A 41 -10.73 -2.95 -30.11
CA TRP A 41 -9.90 -2.50 -31.22
C TRP A 41 -10.31 -1.11 -31.66
N GLN A 42 -9.32 -0.23 -31.89
CA GLN A 42 -9.53 1.12 -32.41
C GLN A 42 -8.85 1.22 -33.78
N PRO A 43 -9.61 1.37 -34.88
CA PRO A 43 -9.05 1.41 -36.24
C PRO A 43 -8.29 2.72 -36.51
N ASP A 44 -8.82 3.85 -36.03
CA ASP A 44 -8.21 5.17 -36.18
C ASP A 44 -7.40 5.50 -34.92
N TYR A 45 -6.13 5.09 -34.91
CA TYR A 45 -5.21 5.34 -33.81
C TYR A 45 -4.10 6.34 -34.20
N PRO A 46 -3.58 7.13 -33.26
CA PRO A 46 -2.56 8.11 -33.56
C PRO A 46 -1.22 7.46 -33.93
N ALA A 47 -0.46 8.12 -34.81
CA ALA A 47 0.80 7.57 -35.33
C ALA A 47 1.87 7.36 -34.23
N SER A 48 1.87 8.18 -33.17
CA SER A 48 2.86 8.09 -32.10
C SER A 48 2.46 7.12 -30.98
N VAL A 49 3.42 6.36 -30.45
CA VAL A 49 3.22 5.44 -29.31
C VAL A 49 2.66 6.17 -28.07
N PRO A 50 3.17 7.35 -27.67
CA PRO A 50 2.65 8.05 -26.50
C PRO A 50 1.19 8.48 -26.66
N ALA A 51 0.79 8.93 -27.86
CA ALA A 51 -0.60 9.29 -28.13
C ALA A 51 -1.51 8.06 -28.08
N ARG A 52 -1.06 6.90 -28.61
CA ARG A 52 -1.83 5.64 -28.52
C ARG A 52 -2.04 5.21 -27.07
N SER A 53 -1.00 5.30 -26.24
CA SER A 53 -1.11 4.95 -24.81
C SER A 53 -2.15 5.85 -24.13
N ARG A 54 -2.08 7.16 -24.35
CA ARG A 54 -3.04 8.12 -23.78
C ARG A 54 -4.49 7.79 -24.14
N GLU A 55 -4.78 7.59 -25.43
CA GLU A 55 -6.13 7.25 -25.89
C GLU A 55 -6.62 5.92 -25.32
N ALA A 56 -5.75 4.90 -25.24
CA ALA A 56 -6.08 3.63 -24.62
C ALA A 56 -6.40 3.77 -23.13
N LEU A 57 -5.64 4.61 -22.40
CA LEU A 57 -5.91 4.89 -20.98
C LEU A 57 -7.21 5.67 -20.79
N ASP A 58 -7.52 6.63 -21.68
CA ASP A 58 -8.79 7.38 -21.67
C ASP A 58 -9.98 6.46 -21.95
N ALA A 59 -9.87 5.58 -22.95
CA ALA A 59 -10.90 4.58 -23.25
C ALA A 59 -11.09 3.60 -22.09
N CYS A 60 -10.01 3.09 -21.49
CA CYS A 60 -10.06 2.18 -20.35
C CYS A 60 -10.73 2.84 -19.14
N ALA A 61 -10.36 4.08 -18.79
CA ALA A 61 -10.96 4.79 -17.66
C ALA A 61 -12.47 4.98 -17.85
N ARG A 62 -12.89 5.37 -19.07
CA ARG A 62 -14.31 5.55 -19.40
C ARG A 62 -15.10 4.25 -19.31
N GLN A 63 -14.57 3.17 -19.87
CA GLN A 63 -15.21 1.85 -19.82
C GLN A 63 -15.39 1.36 -18.38
N ILE A 64 -14.38 1.55 -17.52
CA ILE A 64 -14.48 1.19 -16.10
C ILE A 64 -15.57 2.03 -15.41
N ALA A 65 -15.61 3.34 -15.66
CA ALA A 65 -16.61 4.22 -15.08
C ALA A 65 -18.03 3.85 -15.55
N GLU A 66 -18.23 3.58 -16.85
CA GLU A 66 -19.50 3.14 -17.42
C GLU A 66 -19.94 1.78 -16.87
N LEU A 67 -19.01 0.83 -16.75
CA LEU A 67 -19.26 -0.49 -16.17
C LEU A 67 -19.80 -0.35 -14.74
N LEU A 68 -19.09 0.43 -13.90
CA LEU A 68 -19.47 0.66 -12.51
C LEU A 68 -20.78 1.44 -12.38
N ALA A 69 -20.99 2.45 -13.21
CA ALA A 69 -22.20 3.28 -13.18
C ALA A 69 -23.45 2.55 -13.67
N SER A 70 -23.31 1.60 -14.59
CA SER A 70 -24.46 0.93 -15.20
C SER A 70 -25.26 0.05 -14.22
N GLY A 71 -24.64 -0.47 -13.17
CA GLY A 71 -25.27 -1.40 -12.21
C GLY A 71 -25.70 -2.76 -12.81
N ARG A 72 -25.45 -2.98 -14.11
CA ARG A 72 -25.81 -4.20 -14.85
C ARG A 72 -24.85 -5.36 -14.59
N HIS A 73 -23.65 -5.05 -14.12
CA HIS A 73 -22.60 -6.00 -13.85
C HIS A 73 -22.67 -6.51 -12.41
N ARG A 74 -22.77 -7.83 -12.25
CA ARG A 74 -22.84 -8.48 -10.94
C ARG A 74 -21.92 -9.69 -10.86
N ILE A 75 -21.43 -9.99 -9.66
CA ILE A 75 -20.67 -11.21 -9.34
C ILE A 75 -21.51 -12.00 -8.33
N GLY A 76 -22.24 -13.01 -8.80
CA GLY A 76 -23.35 -13.58 -8.03
C GLY A 76 -24.40 -12.50 -7.72
N ASP A 77 -24.77 -12.38 -6.44
CA ASP A 77 -25.82 -11.43 -6.02
C ASP A 77 -25.31 -10.01 -5.73
N ARG A 78 -24.01 -9.73 -5.83
CA ARG A 78 -23.44 -8.39 -5.54
C ARG A 78 -23.17 -7.61 -6.82
N VAL A 79 -23.49 -6.31 -6.81
CA VAL A 79 -23.06 -5.38 -7.86
C VAL A 79 -21.53 -5.25 -7.82
N VAL A 80 -20.89 -5.22 -8.99
CA VAL A 80 -19.44 -5.04 -9.10
C VAL A 80 -19.01 -3.77 -8.37
N GLN A 81 -17.97 -3.90 -7.53
CA GLN A 81 -17.37 -2.77 -6.85
C GLN A 81 -16.02 -2.42 -7.47
N PRO A 82 -15.49 -1.19 -7.27
CA PRO A 82 -14.17 -0.80 -7.74
C PRO A 82 -13.05 -1.77 -7.30
N GLY A 83 -13.19 -2.39 -6.11
CA GLY A 83 -12.23 -3.37 -5.59
C GLY A 83 -12.25 -4.75 -6.27
N ASP A 84 -13.25 -5.04 -7.11
CA ASP A 84 -13.33 -6.27 -7.90
C ASP A 84 -12.59 -6.15 -9.25
N ILE A 85 -12.12 -4.95 -9.61
CA ILE A 85 -11.47 -4.66 -10.89
C ILE A 85 -9.95 -4.54 -10.67
N ALA A 86 -9.17 -5.32 -11.42
CA ALA A 86 -7.73 -5.21 -11.49
C ALA A 86 -7.32 -4.82 -12.91
N VAL A 87 -6.53 -3.75 -13.04
CA VAL A 87 -6.02 -3.28 -14.33
C VAL A 87 -4.52 -3.54 -14.40
N LEU A 88 -4.08 -4.24 -15.44
CA LEU A 88 -2.67 -4.54 -15.70
C LEU A 88 -2.16 -3.60 -16.79
N LEU A 89 -1.12 -2.83 -16.47
CA LEU A 89 -0.47 -1.89 -17.38
C LEU A 89 1.04 -2.19 -17.46
N PRO A 90 1.70 -1.89 -18.59
CA PRO A 90 3.12 -2.19 -18.77
C PRO A 90 4.06 -1.31 -17.95
N GLY A 91 3.68 -0.06 -17.64
CA GLY A 91 4.55 0.93 -16.99
C GLY A 91 3.92 1.66 -15.81
N ASN A 92 4.79 2.13 -14.89
CA ASN A 92 4.37 2.93 -13.72
C ASN A 92 3.82 4.31 -14.10
N GLN A 93 4.32 4.90 -15.19
CA GLN A 93 3.82 6.17 -15.70
C GLN A 93 2.36 6.02 -16.12
N ASP A 94 2.03 4.94 -16.86
CA ASP A 94 0.66 4.63 -17.29
C ASP A 94 -0.27 4.41 -16.08
N ILE A 95 0.21 3.71 -15.03
CA ILE A 95 -0.55 3.54 -13.77
C ILE A 95 -0.90 4.89 -13.14
N THR A 96 0.05 5.82 -13.10
CA THR A 96 -0.15 7.15 -12.52
C THR A 96 -1.12 7.98 -13.37
N GLU A 97 -1.00 7.89 -14.69
CA GLU A 97 -1.89 8.56 -15.63
C GLU A 97 -3.33 8.01 -15.56
N LEU A 98 -3.50 6.69 -15.51
CA LEU A 98 -4.82 6.06 -15.38
C LEU A 98 -5.47 6.42 -14.04
N ARG A 99 -4.69 6.38 -12.95
CA ARG A 99 -5.17 6.78 -11.62
C ARG A 99 -5.73 8.20 -11.65
N THR A 100 -5.00 9.14 -12.26
CA THR A 100 -5.43 10.54 -12.38
C THR A 100 -6.75 10.66 -13.14
N ARG A 101 -6.93 9.87 -14.21
CA ARG A 101 -8.18 9.83 -14.99
C ARG A 101 -9.35 9.25 -14.20
N LEU A 102 -9.15 8.11 -13.54
CA LEU A 102 -10.17 7.48 -12.70
C LEU A 102 -10.58 8.39 -11.53
N GLN A 103 -9.63 9.11 -10.94
CA GLN A 103 -9.92 10.10 -9.90
C GLN A 103 -10.79 11.26 -10.41
N ARG A 104 -10.62 11.70 -11.67
CA ARG A 104 -11.50 12.72 -12.28
C ARG A 104 -12.90 12.20 -12.57
N LEU A 105 -13.08 10.89 -12.64
CA LEU A 105 -14.36 10.21 -12.84
C LEU A 105 -14.96 9.70 -11.51
N ASP A 106 -14.45 10.17 -10.37
CA ASP A 106 -14.87 9.77 -9.02
C ASP A 106 -14.79 8.25 -8.73
N VAL A 107 -13.95 7.52 -9.48
CA VAL A 107 -13.72 6.09 -9.25
C VAL A 107 -12.57 5.90 -8.24
N PRO A 108 -12.82 5.33 -7.06
CA PRO A 108 -11.77 5.10 -6.08
C PRO A 108 -10.81 4.02 -6.60
N CYS A 109 -9.53 4.38 -6.70
CA CYS A 109 -8.50 3.49 -7.21
C CYS A 109 -7.26 3.49 -6.30
N VAL A 110 -6.74 2.30 -6.05
CA VAL A 110 -5.51 2.08 -5.30
C VAL A 110 -4.48 1.49 -6.26
N GLY A 111 -3.75 2.37 -6.94
CA GLY A 111 -2.60 1.98 -7.73
C GLY A 111 -1.35 2.02 -6.88
N ALA A 112 -0.61 0.90 -6.81
CA ALA A 112 0.77 0.89 -6.33
C ALA A 112 1.66 1.57 -7.36
N GLY A 113 1.45 2.88 -7.57
CA GLY A 113 2.47 3.72 -8.16
C GLY A 113 3.65 3.66 -7.20
N ARG A 114 4.62 2.80 -7.49
CA ARG A 114 5.89 2.72 -6.79
C ARG A 114 6.70 3.97 -7.12
N SER A 115 6.16 5.16 -6.85
CA SER A 115 7.02 6.29 -6.51
C SER A 115 7.82 5.78 -5.32
N SER A 116 9.14 5.67 -5.50
CA SER A 116 10.04 5.20 -4.45
C SER A 116 9.62 5.81 -3.11
N VAL A 117 9.57 5.02 -2.04
CA VAL A 117 9.25 5.57 -0.70
C VAL A 117 10.22 6.72 -0.35
N PHE A 118 11.43 6.68 -0.93
CA PHE A 118 12.45 7.74 -0.83
C PHE A 118 12.13 9.02 -1.61
N ALA A 119 11.21 8.99 -2.58
CA ALA A 119 10.78 10.16 -3.33
C ALA A 119 9.67 10.96 -2.60
N LEU A 120 9.13 10.42 -1.51
CA LEU A 120 8.13 11.12 -0.71
C LEU A 120 8.79 12.26 0.07
N ASP A 121 8.07 13.38 0.24
CA ASP A 121 8.53 14.53 1.04
C ASP A 121 8.90 14.11 2.47
N VAL A 122 8.15 13.17 3.04
CA VAL A 122 8.42 12.62 4.38
C VAL A 122 9.79 11.93 4.47
N ALA A 123 10.26 11.30 3.39
CA ALA A 123 11.57 10.66 3.37
C ALA A 123 12.70 11.70 3.32
N ARG A 124 12.51 12.81 2.57
CA ARG A 124 13.43 13.95 2.59
C ARG A 124 13.51 14.59 3.97
N GLU A 125 12.37 14.80 4.63
CA GLU A 125 12.36 15.36 5.98
C GLU A 125 13.03 14.43 6.99
N LEU A 126 12.77 13.13 6.89
CA LEU A 126 13.43 12.13 7.73
C LEU A 126 14.95 12.15 7.52
N GLN A 127 15.42 12.32 6.28
CA GLN A 127 16.84 12.45 6.00
C GLN A 127 17.46 13.67 6.69
N ILE A 128 16.82 14.84 6.62
CA ILE A 128 17.30 16.07 7.29
C ILE A 128 17.38 15.86 8.81
N LEU A 129 16.37 15.23 9.38
CA LEU A 129 16.31 14.91 10.80
C LEU A 129 17.42 13.94 11.23
N LEU A 130 17.62 12.85 10.48
CA LEU A 130 18.68 11.88 10.73
C LEU A 130 20.07 12.52 10.57
N TYR A 131 20.25 13.41 9.59
CA TYR A 131 21.48 14.16 9.42
C TYR A 131 21.79 15.05 10.64
N GLY A 132 20.77 15.76 11.14
CA GLY A 132 20.90 16.57 12.37
C GLY A 132 21.23 15.74 13.61
N ILE A 133 20.70 14.52 13.73
CA ILE A 133 21.02 13.62 14.85
C ILE A 133 22.47 13.12 14.75
N ASP A 134 22.95 12.78 13.56
CA ASP A 134 24.34 12.36 13.37
C ASP A 134 25.34 13.52 13.58
N HIS A 135 24.95 14.75 13.22
CA HIS A 135 25.73 15.98 13.38
C HIS A 135 25.20 16.84 14.54
N ALA A 136 24.93 16.23 15.70
CA ALA A 136 24.31 16.91 16.86
C ALA A 136 25.10 18.12 17.39
N SER A 137 26.39 18.24 17.08
CA SER A 137 27.24 19.40 17.45
C SER A 137 27.22 20.53 16.41
N ASP A 138 26.60 20.31 15.25
CA ASP A 138 26.41 21.36 14.24
C ASP A 138 25.05 22.04 14.46
N GLU A 139 25.12 23.28 14.94
CA GLU A 139 23.96 24.11 15.22
C GLU A 139 23.05 24.29 14.00
N GLY A 140 23.62 24.38 12.80
CA GLY A 140 22.87 24.52 11.55
C GLY A 140 22.08 23.26 11.21
N ALA A 141 22.70 22.09 11.35
CA ALA A 141 22.08 20.80 11.11
C ALA A 141 20.94 20.51 12.11
N VAL A 142 21.16 20.80 13.39
CA VAL A 142 20.12 20.65 14.43
C VAL A 142 18.96 21.61 14.18
N ARG A 143 19.23 22.88 13.81
CA ARG A 143 18.16 23.84 13.46
C ARG A 143 17.34 23.38 12.25
N ALA A 144 18.00 22.86 11.21
CA ALA A 144 17.31 22.33 10.04
C ALA A 144 16.40 21.14 10.41
N ALA A 145 16.88 20.24 11.27
CA ALA A 145 16.10 19.11 11.77
C ALA A 145 14.87 19.55 12.59
N LEU A 146 15.03 20.54 13.49
CA LEU A 146 13.95 21.10 14.29
C LEU A 146 12.87 21.80 13.45
N ALA A 147 13.26 22.34 12.28
CA ALA A 147 12.37 23.02 11.35
C ALA A 147 11.56 22.08 10.44
N THR A 148 11.85 20.77 10.42
CA THR A 148 11.08 19.78 9.64
C THR A 148 9.65 19.66 10.16
N ARG A 149 8.69 19.26 9.31
CA ARG A 149 7.29 19.03 9.73
C ARG A 149 7.18 17.80 10.64
N LEU A 150 8.14 16.89 10.55
CA LEU A 150 8.30 15.74 11.45
C LEU A 150 8.57 16.17 12.90
N TYR A 151 9.45 17.14 13.15
CA TYR A 151 9.67 17.66 14.51
C TYR A 151 8.62 18.72 14.89
N GLY A 152 8.35 19.65 13.97
CA GLY A 152 7.21 20.57 14.05
C GLY A 152 7.39 21.77 14.98
N LEU A 153 8.60 22.30 15.18
CA LEU A 153 8.76 23.60 15.85
C LEU A 153 8.21 24.72 14.97
N GLY A 154 7.44 25.62 15.58
CA GLY A 154 6.94 26.82 14.91
C GLY A 154 8.07 27.83 14.65
N PHE A 155 7.89 28.66 13.62
CA PHE A 155 8.85 29.71 13.25
C PHE A 155 9.20 30.65 14.41
N ARG A 156 8.20 31.01 15.24
CA ARG A 156 8.42 31.88 16.42
C ARG A 156 9.37 31.23 17.44
N THR A 157 9.21 29.93 17.68
CA THR A 157 10.07 29.17 18.60
C THR A 157 11.48 29.04 18.04
N LEU A 158 11.62 28.73 16.75
CA LEU A 158 12.93 28.66 16.09
C LEU A 158 13.67 30.01 16.12
N LYS A 159 12.95 31.12 15.96
CA LYS A 159 13.54 32.46 16.08
C LYS A 159 14.01 32.74 17.51
N ALA A 160 13.17 32.44 18.51
CA ALA A 160 13.49 32.64 19.92
C ALA A 160 14.72 31.82 20.36
N LEU A 161 14.92 30.63 19.78
CA LEU A 161 16.10 29.79 20.05
C LEU A 161 17.44 30.40 19.63
N ARG A 162 17.46 31.47 18.82
CA ARG A 162 18.71 32.22 18.55
C ARG A 162 19.09 33.16 19.69
N GLU A 163 18.12 33.58 20.47
CA GLU A 163 18.26 34.60 21.52
C GLU A 163 18.28 33.97 22.93
N GLN A 164 18.00 32.66 23.04
CA GLN A 164 17.89 31.89 24.29
C GLN A 164 18.87 30.70 24.30
N PRO A 165 20.13 30.90 24.73
CA PRO A 165 21.14 29.85 24.80
C PRO A 165 20.74 28.69 25.71
N GLU A 166 20.03 28.97 26.79
CA GLU A 166 19.54 27.97 27.74
C GLU A 166 18.55 26.99 27.09
N ALA A 167 17.59 27.51 26.32
CA ALA A 167 16.63 26.68 25.61
C ALA A 167 17.30 25.86 24.50
N TRP A 168 18.37 26.39 23.90
CA TRP A 168 19.16 25.67 22.90
C TRP A 168 19.88 24.45 23.49
N LEU A 169 20.47 24.58 24.68
CA LEU A 169 21.18 23.49 25.36
C LEU A 169 20.29 22.25 25.57
N ASP A 170 19.01 22.45 25.87
CA ASP A 170 18.05 21.35 26.03
C ASP A 170 17.87 20.54 24.72
N TYR A 171 17.76 21.22 23.58
CA TYR A 171 17.65 20.56 22.28
C TYR A 171 18.96 19.88 21.88
N GLU A 172 20.10 20.52 22.12
CA GLU A 172 21.41 19.91 21.86
C GLU A 172 21.57 18.62 22.66
N GLN A 173 21.26 18.65 23.96
CA GLN A 173 21.32 17.47 24.82
C GLN A 173 20.37 16.36 24.33
N GLN A 174 19.16 16.71 23.90
CA GLN A 174 18.20 15.75 23.32
C GLN A 174 18.76 15.09 22.06
N PHE A 175 19.36 15.85 21.14
CA PHE A 175 19.95 15.31 19.92
C PHE A 175 21.16 14.40 20.21
N GLN A 176 21.99 14.75 21.21
CA GLN A 176 23.10 13.89 21.65
C GLN A 176 22.59 12.57 22.24
N GLN A 177 21.51 12.59 23.02
CA GLN A 177 20.87 11.36 23.54
C GLN A 177 20.37 10.47 22.41
N TRP A 178 19.72 11.05 21.40
CA TRP A 178 19.29 10.32 20.21
C TRP A 178 20.44 9.73 19.42
N ARG A 179 21.54 10.47 19.27
CA ARG A 179 22.75 9.95 18.62
C ARG A 179 23.33 8.75 19.36
N ALA A 180 23.45 8.85 20.69
CA ALA A 180 23.93 7.77 21.53
C ALA A 180 22.99 6.54 21.50
N ARG A 181 21.68 6.76 21.32
CA ARG A 181 20.68 5.68 21.16
C ARG A 181 20.77 5.04 19.78
N TRP A 182 20.92 5.82 18.71
CA TRP A 182 21.15 5.30 17.36
C TRP A 182 22.35 4.37 17.35
N GLN A 183 23.49 4.80 17.90
CA GLN A 183 24.71 3.98 17.91
C GLN A 183 24.55 2.64 18.64
N ARG A 184 23.67 2.57 19.65
CA ARG A 184 23.46 1.37 20.47
C ARG A 184 22.34 0.46 19.95
N GLU A 185 21.21 1.03 19.53
CA GLU A 185 19.96 0.31 19.25
C GLU A 185 19.51 0.42 17.77
N GLY A 186 20.21 1.24 16.98
CA GLY A 186 19.93 1.49 15.56
C GLY A 186 18.95 2.64 15.30
N VAL A 187 18.87 3.05 14.03
CA VAL A 187 18.03 4.18 13.54
C VAL A 187 16.56 4.01 13.93
N LEU A 188 16.03 2.80 13.83
CA LEU A 188 14.62 2.54 14.05
C LEU A 188 14.18 2.85 15.48
N ALA A 189 15.06 2.66 16.48
CA ALA A 189 14.77 2.96 17.87
C ALA A 189 14.52 4.46 18.08
N VAL A 190 15.34 5.31 17.44
CA VAL A 190 15.19 6.78 17.49
C VAL A 190 13.95 7.24 16.75
N VAL A 191 13.68 6.66 15.57
CA VAL A 191 12.48 7.02 14.79
C VAL A 191 11.19 6.66 15.55
N ARG A 192 11.15 5.51 16.25
CA ARG A 192 10.00 5.12 17.08
C ARG A 192 9.77 6.11 18.21
N GLU A 193 10.83 6.47 18.93
CA GLU A 193 10.77 7.44 20.02
C GLU A 193 10.25 8.80 19.52
N LEU A 194 10.74 9.26 18.38
CA LEU A 194 10.28 10.51 17.76
C LEU A 194 8.80 10.47 17.38
N ILE A 195 8.30 9.33 16.90
CA ILE A 195 6.87 9.13 16.63
C ILE A 195 6.07 9.20 17.94
N GLU A 196 6.52 8.53 18.99
CA GLU A 196 5.85 8.52 20.31
C GLU A 196 5.80 9.93 20.93
N GLN A 197 6.91 10.66 20.92
CA GLN A 197 6.97 12.04 21.43
C GLN A 197 6.03 12.98 20.66
N ASN A 198 5.96 12.84 19.34
CA ASN A 198 5.08 13.65 18.49
C ASN A 198 3.59 13.30 18.64
N CYS A 199 3.27 12.02 18.88
CA CYS A 199 1.89 11.61 19.20
C CYS A 199 1.40 12.30 20.47
N CYS A 200 2.22 12.35 21.52
CA CYS A 200 1.89 13.03 22.77
C CYS A 200 1.78 14.55 22.60
N ARG A 201 2.66 15.17 21.78
CA ARG A 201 2.67 16.62 21.54
C ARG A 201 1.47 17.11 20.71
N ARG A 202 1.00 16.32 19.73
CA ARG A 202 -0.14 16.70 18.86
C ARG A 202 -1.52 16.41 19.45
N ARG A 203 -1.60 15.60 20.51
CA ARG A 203 -2.85 15.34 21.24
C ARG A 203 -2.62 15.39 22.74
N PRO A 204 -2.54 16.59 23.34
CA PRO A 204 -2.64 16.67 24.78
C PRO A 204 -4.08 16.31 25.18
N SER A 205 -4.21 15.21 25.93
CA SER A 205 -5.31 14.88 26.89
C SER A 205 -6.54 14.01 26.55
N SER A 206 -6.66 13.23 25.46
CA SER A 206 -7.86 12.34 25.33
C SER A 206 -7.72 11.02 24.54
N CYS A 207 -6.63 10.27 24.67
CA CYS A 207 -6.56 8.94 24.04
C CYS A 207 -5.98 7.85 24.95
N THR A 208 -6.82 7.36 25.86
CA THR A 208 -6.63 6.08 26.56
C THR A 208 -7.15 4.92 25.70
N ALA A 209 -6.69 4.78 24.45
CA ALA A 209 -6.95 3.59 23.64
C ALA A 209 -6.01 3.51 22.43
N ALA A 210 -5.06 2.58 22.48
CA ALA A 210 -3.98 2.40 21.52
C ALA A 210 -4.38 1.78 20.15
N SER A 211 -5.67 1.78 19.75
CA SER A 211 -6.11 1.05 18.55
C SER A 211 -6.81 1.88 17.46
N SER A 212 -6.95 3.20 17.62
CA SER A 212 -7.68 4.04 16.65
C SER A 212 -7.02 5.41 16.45
N CYS A 213 -5.73 5.43 16.08
CA CYS A 213 -4.96 6.67 15.93
C CYS A 213 -4.35 6.91 14.55
N TRP A 214 -4.85 6.27 13.50
CA TRP A 214 -4.51 6.63 12.12
C TRP A 214 -5.81 6.92 11.33
N PRO A 215 -6.06 8.17 10.90
CA PRO A 215 -7.08 8.41 9.90
C PRO A 215 -6.55 7.95 8.54
N GLY A 216 -7.09 6.84 8.03
CA GLY A 216 -6.79 6.39 6.67
C GLY A 216 -6.85 4.87 6.40
N LEU A 217 -7.02 4.03 7.42
CA LEU A 217 -7.22 2.59 7.20
C LEU A 217 -8.69 2.23 7.40
N PRO A 218 -9.40 1.68 6.39
CA PRO A 218 -10.78 1.26 6.57
C PRO A 218 -10.84 0.12 7.60
N VAL A 219 -11.59 0.40 8.68
CA VAL A 219 -11.99 -0.58 9.70
C VAL A 219 -12.98 -1.55 9.05
N SER A 220 -12.48 -2.59 8.38
CA SER A 220 -13.30 -3.73 7.98
C SER A 220 -12.47 -5.01 7.85
N ALA A 221 -12.09 -5.58 8.99
CA ALA A 221 -11.79 -7.00 9.10
C ALA A 221 -11.75 -7.44 10.58
N ARG A 222 -12.85 -7.21 11.32
CA ARG A 222 -13.08 -7.93 12.58
C ARG A 222 -13.66 -9.30 12.25
N ALA A 223 -12.85 -10.14 11.60
CA ALA A 223 -13.18 -11.55 11.41
C ALA A 223 -13.06 -12.25 12.77
N ARG A 224 -14.21 -12.62 13.33
CA ARG A 224 -14.33 -13.50 14.50
C ARG A 224 -13.55 -14.79 14.19
N ARG A 225 -12.50 -15.07 14.97
CA ARG A 225 -11.90 -16.40 15.06
C ARG A 225 -12.95 -17.37 15.62
N PRO A 226 -13.33 -18.46 14.92
CA PRO A 226 -14.04 -19.54 15.57
C PRO A 226 -13.10 -20.33 16.48
N ALA A 227 -13.67 -20.80 17.59
CA ALA A 227 -13.00 -21.51 18.66
C ALA A 227 -12.31 -22.80 18.18
N ALA A 228 -11.11 -23.02 18.69
CA ALA A 228 -10.38 -24.27 18.54
C ALA A 228 -11.05 -25.38 19.36
N THR A 229 -11.75 -26.31 18.70
CA THR A 229 -12.10 -27.59 19.29
C THR A 229 -10.87 -28.48 19.33
N ARG A 230 -10.37 -28.71 20.54
CA ARG A 230 -9.40 -29.76 20.88
C ARG A 230 -9.95 -31.12 20.44
N ARG A 231 -9.30 -31.80 19.51
CA ARG A 231 -9.42 -33.25 19.37
C ARG A 231 -8.30 -33.88 20.19
N THR A 232 -8.69 -34.51 21.28
CA THR A 232 -7.85 -35.35 22.13
C THR A 232 -7.39 -36.59 21.35
N SER A 233 -6.09 -36.82 21.41
CA SER A 233 -5.43 -38.07 21.08
C SER A 233 -5.80 -39.16 22.09
N SER A 234 -6.21 -40.32 21.62
CA SER A 234 -6.09 -41.58 22.37
C SER A 234 -5.88 -42.77 21.43
N SER A 235 -4.63 -43.25 21.44
CA SER A 235 -4.23 -44.66 21.59
C SER A 235 -4.78 -45.68 20.57
N CYS A 236 -3.97 -46.19 19.64
CA CYS A 236 -3.13 -47.39 19.80
C CYS A 236 -3.89 -48.63 20.32
N ALA A 237 -4.16 -49.58 19.41
CA ALA A 237 -3.98 -51.02 19.63
C ALA A 237 -4.01 -51.80 18.30
N SER A 238 -2.91 -52.53 18.05
CA SER A 238 -2.82 -53.87 17.41
C SER A 238 -3.26 -54.12 15.95
N SER A 239 -2.26 -54.34 15.10
CA SER A 239 -2.24 -55.18 13.88
C SER A 239 -2.50 -56.68 14.19
N PRO A 240 -2.32 -57.67 13.27
CA PRO A 240 -2.41 -57.70 11.79
C PRO A 240 -3.22 -58.92 11.27
N THR A 241 -3.81 -58.87 10.06
CA THR A 241 -4.03 -60.13 9.28
C THR A 241 -4.16 -59.92 7.77
N ARG A 242 -3.33 -60.71 7.07
CA ARG A 242 -3.37 -61.23 5.69
C ARG A 242 -4.71 -61.10 4.94
N SER A 243 -4.69 -60.72 3.66
CA SER A 243 -4.64 -61.65 2.49
C SER A 243 -4.92 -60.92 1.18
N ALA A 244 -4.24 -61.37 0.12
CA ALA A 244 -4.55 -61.07 -1.27
C ALA A 244 -5.93 -61.58 -1.70
N CYS A 245 -6.55 -60.97 -2.71
CA CYS A 245 -7.11 -61.63 -3.91
C CYS A 245 -7.90 -60.66 -4.80
N ALA A 246 -7.75 -60.88 -6.12
CA ALA A 246 -8.50 -60.42 -7.29
C ALA A 246 -8.37 -58.94 -7.70
#